data_AF-A0A233RAN3-F1
#
_entry.id   AF-A0A233RAN3-F1
#
_cell.length_a   1.000
_cell.length_b   1.000
_cell.length_c   1.000
_cell.angle_alpha   90.00
_cell.angle_beta   90.00
_cell.angle_gamma   90.00
#
_symmetry.space_group_name_H-M   'P 1'
#
loop_
_entity.id
_entity.type
_entity.pdbx_description
1 polymer ?
#
loop_
_entity_poly.entity_id
_entity_poly.type
_entity_poly.pdbx_seq_one_letter_code
_entity_poly.pdbx_strand_id
1 'polypeptide(L)'
;MDDQLWALCFLDEGIALSIISRKETRCQWLAGEDQAREFILTDYLQHVAELGELDPDQHIAARERFELLMEQFPDPQVLTEYLNDLTTGLTRIVWFGPLAALAEDYSDFALALRAHYWDEYGEGDEDPVTPVPEVDWPYLVEAMDDFLLNEDY
;
A
#
# COMPACT_ATOMS: atom_id res chain seq x y z
N MET A 1 14.14 -4.75 16.76
CA MET A 1 12.99 -4.39 15.93
C MET A 1 13.40 -3.07 15.35
N ASP A 2 13.85 -3.07 14.10
CA ASP A 2 14.17 -1.81 13.43
C ASP A 2 12.85 -1.07 13.27
N ASP A 3 12.75 0.12 13.87
CA ASP A 3 11.62 1.06 13.73
C ASP A 3 11.65 1.65 12.31
N GLN A 4 11.60 0.77 11.32
CA GLN A 4 11.64 1.12 9.93
C GLN A 4 10.24 1.57 9.50
N LEU A 5 10.19 2.61 8.66
CA LEU A 5 8.94 3.08 8.08
C LEU A 5 8.27 1.98 7.25
N TRP A 6 6.96 1.84 7.40
CA TRP A 6 6.09 0.96 6.60
C TRP A 6 5.15 1.80 5.75
N ALA A 7 4.72 1.25 4.62
CA ALA A 7 3.69 1.85 3.78
C ALA A 7 2.50 0.90 3.63
N LEU A 8 1.31 1.49 3.61
CA LEU A 8 0.12 0.90 3.02
C LEU A 8 -0.35 1.83 1.89
N CYS A 9 -0.24 1.38 0.64
CA CYS A 9 -0.76 2.09 -0.51
C CYS A 9 -1.88 1.29 -1.17
N PHE A 10 -3.01 1.94 -1.48
CA PHE A 10 -4.18 1.32 -2.08
C PHE A 10 -4.92 2.25 -3.03
N LEU A 11 -5.66 1.64 -3.96
CA LEU A 11 -6.51 2.29 -4.95
C LEU A 11 -7.96 2.16 -4.53
N ASP A 12 -8.70 3.27 -4.58
CA ASP A 12 -10.15 3.24 -4.46
C ASP A 12 -10.78 2.87 -5.82
N GLU A 13 -11.33 1.66 -5.92
CA GLU A 13 -12.00 1.13 -7.12
C GLU A 13 -13.52 1.40 -7.12
N GLY A 14 -14.05 1.89 -6.00
CA GLY A 14 -15.47 2.04 -5.69
C GLY A 14 -16.33 2.61 -6.83
N ILE A 15 -17.42 1.90 -7.13
CA ILE A 15 -18.39 2.26 -8.17
C ILE A 15 -19.08 3.60 -7.82
N ALA A 16 -18.88 4.55 -8.72
CA ALA A 16 -19.50 5.87 -8.84
C ALA A 16 -20.98 5.98 -8.39
N LEU A 17 -21.23 6.81 -7.37
CA LEU A 17 -22.46 7.62 -7.27
C LEU A 17 -22.22 9.12 -7.53
N SER A 18 -20.97 9.53 -7.75
CA SER A 18 -20.58 10.88 -8.13
C SER A 18 -20.08 10.87 -9.58
N ILE A 19 -20.59 11.81 -10.39
CA ILE A 19 -20.33 11.97 -11.85
C ILE A 19 -18.84 12.23 -12.19
N ILE A 20 -17.96 12.26 -11.18
CA ILE A 20 -16.52 12.42 -11.32
C ILE A 20 -15.87 11.21 -10.64
N SER A 21 -15.85 10.06 -11.33
CA SER A 21 -15.04 8.90 -10.93
C SER A 21 -13.58 9.24 -11.21
N ARG A 22 -12.87 9.73 -10.19
CA ARG A 22 -11.41 9.69 -10.16
C ARG A 22 -11.06 8.49 -9.30
N LYS A 23 -10.30 7.54 -9.87
CA LYS A 23 -9.52 6.62 -9.06
C LYS A 23 -8.64 7.49 -8.16
N GLU A 24 -8.75 7.31 -6.85
CA GLU A 24 -7.90 8.00 -5.89
C GLU A 24 -6.92 6.97 -5.36
N THR A 25 -5.63 7.23 -5.57
CA THR A 25 -4.56 6.46 -4.97
C THR A 25 -4.25 7.08 -3.62
N ARG A 26 -4.19 6.27 -2.57
CA ARG A 26 -3.85 6.69 -1.21
C ARG A 26 -2.63 5.92 -0.76
N CYS A 27 -1.66 6.61 -0.16
CA CYS A 27 -0.60 5.96 0.58
C CYS A 27 -0.44 6.54 1.98
N GLN A 28 -0.27 5.65 2.95
CA GLN A 28 -0.06 5.99 4.34
C GLN A 28 1.27 5.41 4.81
N TRP A 29 2.17 6.29 5.26
CA TRP A 29 3.42 5.93 5.91
C TRP A 29 3.22 5.77 7.42
N LEU A 30 3.79 4.71 7.99
CA LEU A 30 3.55 4.21 9.33
C LEU A 30 4.89 3.92 10.00
N ALA A 31 5.02 4.17 11.31
CA ALA A 31 6.28 4.11 12.04
C ALA A 31 6.83 2.69 12.27
N GLY A 32 6.14 1.66 11.79
CA GLY A 32 6.57 0.27 11.91
C GLY A 32 5.47 -0.73 11.60
N GLU A 33 5.83 -2.01 11.61
CA GLU A 33 4.93 -3.11 11.28
C GLU A 33 3.69 -3.17 12.18
N ASP A 34 3.87 -3.05 13.50
CA ASP A 34 2.75 -3.14 14.45
C ASP A 34 1.71 -2.05 14.19
N GLN A 35 2.16 -0.81 13.96
CA GLN A 35 1.27 0.30 13.61
C GLN A 35 0.62 0.09 12.23
N ALA A 36 1.37 -0.47 11.28
CA ALA A 36 0.87 -0.73 9.94
C ALA A 36 -0.25 -1.79 9.93
N ARG A 37 -0.09 -2.84 10.72
CA ARG A 37 -1.11 -3.88 10.92
C ARG A 37 -2.32 -3.34 11.67
N GLU A 38 -2.11 -2.55 12.73
CA GLU A 38 -3.20 -1.89 13.44
C GLU A 38 -4.02 -1.00 12.49
N PHE A 39 -3.34 -0.19 11.67
CA PHE A 39 -3.99 0.68 10.69
C PHE A 39 -4.89 -0.08 9.70
N ILE A 40 -4.50 -1.28 9.29
CA ILE A 40 -5.34 -2.13 8.43
C ILE A 40 -6.66 -2.49 9.16
N LEU A 41 -6.59 -2.84 10.44
CA LEU A 41 -7.75 -3.26 11.25
C LEU A 41 -8.63 -2.10 11.70
N THR A 42 -8.11 -0.87 11.67
CA THR A 42 -8.83 0.34 12.07
C THR A 42 -9.26 1.15 10.85
N ASP A 43 -8.35 1.97 10.33
CA ASP A 43 -8.66 3.04 9.39
C ASP A 43 -8.95 2.51 7.99
N TYR A 44 -8.14 1.54 7.51
CA TYR A 44 -8.38 0.91 6.22
C TYR A 44 -9.69 0.11 6.22
N LEU A 45 -9.91 -0.73 7.23
CA LEU A 45 -11.15 -1.51 7.32
C LEU A 45 -12.38 -0.62 7.46
N GLN A 46 -12.29 0.47 8.24
CA GLN A 46 -13.38 1.45 8.35
C GLN A 46 -13.71 2.05 6.98
N HIS A 47 -12.69 2.44 6.20
CA HIS A 47 -12.87 2.95 4.84
C HIS A 47 -13.49 1.91 3.90
N VAL A 48 -13.03 0.66 3.94
CA VAL A 48 -13.62 -0.46 3.18
C VAL A 48 -15.08 -0.69 3.56
N ALA A 49 -15.39 -0.64 4.85
CA ALA A 49 -16.74 -0.81 5.36
C ALA A 49 -17.68 0.30 4.89
N GLU A 50 -17.20 1.54 4.83
CA GLU A 50 -17.93 2.68 4.29
C GLU A 50 -18.20 2.50 2.78
N LEU A 51 -17.20 2.10 2.01
CA LEU A 51 -17.35 1.83 0.57
C LEU A 51 -18.31 0.66 0.29
N GLY A 52 -18.27 -0.37 1.14
CA GLY A 52 -19.15 -1.54 1.06
C GLY A 52 -20.53 -1.34 1.68
N GLU A 53 -20.82 -0.16 2.24
CA GLU A 53 -22.05 0.14 3.00
C GLU A 53 -22.36 -0.91 4.08
N LEU A 54 -21.32 -1.41 4.77
CA LEU A 54 -21.48 -2.46 5.78
C LEU A 54 -22.26 -1.95 7.00
N ASP A 55 -23.20 -2.76 7.46
CA ASP A 55 -23.85 -2.52 8.75
C ASP A 55 -22.88 -2.84 9.93
N PRO A 56 -23.20 -2.43 11.17
CA PRO A 56 -22.30 -2.64 12.30
C PRO A 56 -21.94 -4.10 12.58
N ASP A 57 -22.86 -5.04 12.35
CA ASP A 57 -22.61 -6.46 12.58
C ASP A 57 -21.69 -7.03 11.49
N GLN A 58 -21.90 -6.61 10.24
CA GLN A 58 -21.02 -6.93 9.12
C GLN A 58 -19.61 -6.36 9.30
N HIS A 59 -19.49 -5.14 9.82
CA HIS A 59 -18.20 -4.51 10.10
C HIS A 59 -17.40 -5.28 11.17
N ILE A 60 -18.07 -5.72 12.25
CA ILE A 60 -17.46 -6.57 13.27
C ILE A 60 -16.98 -7.89 12.67
N ALA A 61 -17.82 -8.56 11.87
CA ALA A 61 -17.46 -9.81 11.23
C ALA A 61 -16.28 -9.65 10.24
N ALA A 62 -16.23 -8.53 9.50
CA ALA A 62 -15.13 -8.22 8.61
C ALA A 62 -13.82 -8.00 9.38
N ARG A 63 -13.89 -7.33 10.53
CA ARG A 63 -12.73 -7.14 11.42
C ARG A 63 -12.17 -8.46 11.92
N GLU A 64 -13.02 -9.34 12.46
CA GLU A 64 -12.61 -10.67 12.91
C GLU A 64 -11.96 -11.47 11.76
N ARG A 65 -12.47 -11.32 10.54
CA ARG A 65 -11.90 -11.97 9.36
C ARG A 65 -10.52 -11.41 9.00
N PHE A 66 -10.34 -10.09 9.05
CA PHE A 66 -9.05 -9.45 8.78
C PHE A 66 -8.01 -9.83 9.84
N GLU A 67 -8.38 -9.81 11.13
CA GLU A 67 -7.54 -10.26 12.24
C GLU A 67 -7.08 -11.70 12.02
N LEU A 68 -8.00 -12.60 11.66
CA LEU A 68 -7.67 -13.99 11.37
C LEU A 68 -6.71 -14.16 10.16
N LEU A 69 -6.87 -13.34 9.11
CA LEU A 69 -5.94 -13.37 7.98
C LEU A 69 -4.53 -12.91 8.38
N MET A 70 -4.41 -11.88 9.21
CA MET A 70 -3.11 -11.42 9.70
C MET A 70 -2.39 -12.47 10.54
N GLU A 71 -3.13 -13.23 11.35
CA GLU A 71 -2.57 -14.32 12.14
C GLU A 71 -2.11 -15.50 11.26
N GLN A 72 -2.86 -15.80 10.20
CA GLN A 72 -2.56 -16.91 9.29
C GLN A 72 -1.44 -16.59 8.30
N PHE A 73 -1.36 -15.34 7.86
CA PHE A 73 -0.46 -14.86 6.83
C PHE A 73 0.38 -13.70 7.38
N PRO A 74 1.47 -13.99 8.11
CA PRO A 74 2.37 -12.95 8.61
C PRO A 74 3.18 -12.30 7.48
N ASP A 75 3.33 -12.96 6.34
CA ASP A 75 4.00 -12.40 5.17
C ASP A 75 3.13 -11.27 4.54
N PRO A 76 3.63 -10.03 4.43
CA PRO A 76 2.85 -8.90 3.94
C PRO A 76 2.35 -9.05 2.50
N GLN A 77 3.14 -9.67 1.63
CA GLN A 77 2.77 -9.88 0.23
C GLN A 77 1.63 -10.89 0.13
N VAL A 78 1.73 -12.02 0.82
CA VAL A 78 0.66 -13.03 0.87
C VAL A 78 -0.60 -12.48 1.54
N LEU A 79 -0.45 -11.72 2.64
CA LEU A 79 -1.59 -11.09 3.30
C LEU A 79 -2.35 -10.15 2.35
N THR A 80 -1.61 -9.35 1.57
CA THR A 80 -2.17 -8.40 0.60
C THR A 80 -3.04 -9.09 -0.44
N GLU A 81 -2.63 -10.25 -0.95
CA GLU A 81 -3.43 -11.04 -1.90
C GLU A 81 -4.80 -11.41 -1.28
N TYR A 82 -4.80 -11.97 -0.07
CA TYR A 82 -6.05 -12.37 0.60
C TYR A 82 -6.93 -11.20 1.01
N LEU A 83 -6.34 -10.06 1.39
CA LEU A 83 -7.11 -8.85 1.68
C LEU A 83 -7.76 -8.30 0.41
N ASN A 84 -7.03 -8.26 -0.71
CA ASN A 84 -7.57 -7.81 -1.99
C ASN A 84 -8.69 -8.72 -2.52
N ASP A 85 -8.62 -10.03 -2.28
CA ASP A 85 -9.72 -10.95 -2.59
C ASP A 85 -11.00 -10.61 -1.80
N LEU A 86 -10.87 -10.15 -0.56
CA LEU A 86 -12.02 -9.74 0.27
C LEU A 86 -12.56 -8.36 -0.12
N THR A 87 -11.70 -7.43 -0.55
CA THR A 87 -12.08 -6.04 -0.87
C THR A 87 -12.29 -5.79 -2.36
N THR A 88 -12.33 -6.85 -3.16
CA THR A 88 -12.49 -6.78 -4.62
C THR A 88 -13.68 -5.92 -5.01
N GLY A 89 -13.44 -4.93 -5.88
CA GLY A 89 -14.45 -3.99 -6.37
C GLY A 89 -14.76 -2.83 -5.43
N LEU A 90 -14.10 -2.75 -4.28
CA LEU A 90 -14.13 -1.61 -3.36
C LEU A 90 -12.78 -0.89 -3.37
N THR A 91 -11.72 -1.63 -3.04
CA THR A 91 -10.35 -1.14 -2.96
C THR A 91 -9.37 -2.22 -3.34
N ARG A 92 -8.18 -1.79 -3.80
CA ARG A 92 -7.07 -2.68 -4.11
C ARG A 92 -5.79 -2.15 -3.50
N ILE A 93 -5.24 -2.86 -2.52
CA ILE A 93 -3.91 -2.62 -1.97
C ILE A 93 -2.88 -2.95 -3.05
N VAL A 94 -2.06 -1.95 -3.40
CA VAL A 94 -0.96 -2.09 -4.37
C VAL A 94 0.38 -2.34 -3.68
N TRP A 95 0.53 -1.87 -2.44
CA TRP A 95 1.70 -2.11 -1.63
C TRP A 95 1.37 -2.17 -0.14
N PHE A 96 1.96 -3.15 0.54
CA PHE A 96 1.99 -3.21 2.01
C PHE A 96 3.32 -3.80 2.47
N GLY A 97 4.15 -3.01 3.14
CA GLY A 97 5.46 -3.47 3.58
C GLY A 97 6.43 -2.36 3.99
N PRO A 98 7.65 -2.74 4.42
CA PRO A 98 8.67 -1.80 4.88
C PRO A 98 9.30 -1.00 3.75
N LEU A 99 9.86 0.17 4.07
CA LEU A 99 10.57 1.03 3.12
C LEU A 99 11.81 0.36 2.52
N ALA A 100 12.54 -0.49 3.25
CA ALA A 100 13.68 -1.24 2.68
C ALA A 100 13.23 -2.16 1.55
N ALA A 101 12.07 -2.80 1.69
CA ALA A 101 11.55 -3.66 0.64
C ALA A 101 11.30 -2.85 -0.64
N LEU A 102 10.80 -1.61 -0.54
CA LEU A 102 10.69 -0.72 -1.71
C LEU A 102 12.05 -0.35 -2.30
N ALA A 103 13.06 -0.14 -1.45
CA ALA A 103 14.40 0.25 -1.86
C ALA A 103 15.23 -0.91 -2.47
N GLU A 104 14.91 -2.17 -2.15
CA GLU A 104 15.78 -3.31 -2.43
C GLU A 104 15.08 -4.48 -3.15
N ASP A 105 13.78 -4.71 -2.92
CA ASP A 105 13.09 -5.90 -3.44
C ASP A 105 12.85 -5.82 -4.95
N TYR A 106 12.76 -7.01 -5.56
CA TYR A 106 12.54 -7.20 -6.99
C TYR A 106 11.06 -7.42 -7.34
N SER A 107 10.14 -7.00 -6.48
CA SER A 107 8.71 -7.00 -6.83
C SER A 107 8.46 -5.98 -7.95
N ASP A 108 7.47 -6.25 -8.81
CA ASP A 108 7.15 -5.37 -9.94
C ASP A 108 6.89 -3.92 -9.48
N PHE A 109 6.18 -3.75 -8.36
CA PHE A 109 5.87 -2.44 -7.80
C PHE A 109 7.13 -1.72 -7.28
N ALA A 110 7.99 -2.41 -6.51
CA ALA A 110 9.23 -1.83 -6.01
C ALA A 110 10.19 -1.44 -7.15
N LEU A 111 10.26 -2.27 -8.20
CA LEU A 111 11.07 -1.98 -9.39
C LEU A 111 10.53 -0.78 -10.18
N ALA A 112 9.20 -0.67 -10.33
CA ALA A 112 8.58 0.46 -11.01
C ALA A 112 8.80 1.78 -10.24
N LEU A 113 8.61 1.77 -8.92
CA LEU A 113 8.92 2.92 -8.07
C LEU A 113 10.38 3.32 -8.17
N ARG A 114 11.31 2.36 -8.13
CA ARG A 114 12.74 2.66 -8.25
C ARG A 114 13.12 3.19 -9.63
N ALA A 115 12.48 2.71 -10.69
CA ALA A 115 12.64 3.30 -12.02
C ALA A 115 12.24 4.79 -12.03
N HIS A 116 11.10 5.11 -11.40
CA HIS A 116 10.62 6.49 -11.28
C HIS A 116 11.59 7.35 -10.45
N TYR A 117 12.02 6.86 -9.30
CA TYR A 117 13.00 7.53 -8.45
C TYR A 117 14.31 7.82 -9.19
N TRP A 118 14.86 6.86 -9.94
CA TRP A 118 16.11 7.07 -10.68
C TRP A 118 15.95 8.00 -11.88
N ASP A 119 14.78 8.05 -12.53
CA ASP A 119 14.49 9.03 -13.58
C ASP A 119 14.47 10.47 -13.02
N GLU A 120 13.97 10.65 -11.80
CA GLU A 120 13.84 11.97 -11.18
C GLU A 120 15.12 12.44 -10.46
N TYR A 121 15.76 11.55 -9.70
CA TYR A 121 16.85 11.89 -8.79
C TYR A 121 18.22 11.32 -9.21
N GLY A 122 18.27 10.42 -10.20
CA GLY A 122 19.49 9.81 -10.71
C GLY A 122 20.27 10.68 -11.70
N GLU A 123 21.41 10.17 -12.16
CA GLU A 123 22.21 10.76 -13.24
C GLU A 123 21.66 10.38 -14.64
N GLY A 124 20.67 9.50 -14.71
CA GLY A 124 19.90 9.14 -15.90
C GLY A 124 20.44 7.91 -16.64
N ASP A 125 21.36 7.15 -16.04
CA ASP A 125 21.88 5.89 -16.56
C ASP A 125 21.72 4.71 -15.59
N GLU A 126 21.12 4.94 -14.42
CA GLU A 126 20.89 3.94 -13.40
C GLU A 126 19.83 2.92 -13.82
N ASP A 127 20.14 1.64 -13.63
CA ASP A 127 19.18 0.55 -13.84
C ASP A 127 18.12 0.57 -12.71
N PRO A 128 16.81 0.43 -12.99
CA PRO A 128 15.75 0.28 -11.99
C PRO A 128 16.00 -0.79 -10.92
N VAL A 129 16.78 -1.83 -11.23
CA VAL A 129 17.15 -2.88 -10.26
C VAL A 129 18.18 -2.40 -9.24
N THR A 130 18.81 -1.25 -9.45
CA THR A 130 19.77 -0.64 -8.53
C THR A 130 19.07 -0.26 -7.23
N PRO A 131 19.51 -0.80 -6.08
CA PRO A 131 18.92 -0.44 -4.79
C PRO A 131 19.13 1.03 -4.44
N VAL A 132 18.14 1.63 -3.76
CA VAL A 132 18.23 3.02 -3.31
C VAL A 132 19.01 3.07 -1.98
N PRO A 133 20.09 3.87 -1.88
CA PRO A 133 20.84 4.01 -0.65
C PRO A 133 19.97 4.52 0.52
N GLU A 134 20.21 4.04 1.74
CA GLU A 134 19.45 4.46 2.93
C GLU A 134 19.42 5.97 3.16
N VAL A 135 20.51 6.67 2.79
CA VAL A 135 20.61 8.13 2.89
C VAL A 135 19.57 8.86 2.01
N ASP A 136 19.11 8.20 0.95
CA ASP A 136 18.19 8.75 -0.04
C ASP A 136 16.76 8.21 0.11
N TRP A 137 16.49 7.36 1.10
CA TRP A 137 15.14 6.88 1.40
C TRP A 137 14.09 7.98 1.62
N PRO A 138 14.41 9.17 2.19
CA PRO A 138 13.45 10.26 2.23
C PRO A 138 12.99 10.71 0.84
N TYR A 139 13.86 10.69 -0.17
CA TYR A 139 13.50 11.01 -1.56
C TYR A 139 12.71 9.88 -2.22
N LEU A 140 12.98 8.62 -1.84
CA LEU A 140 12.13 7.49 -2.27
C LEU A 140 10.69 7.60 -1.74
N VAL A 141 10.54 8.12 -0.51
CA VAL A 141 9.21 8.42 0.07
C VAL A 141 8.52 9.54 -0.71
N GLU A 142 9.23 10.61 -1.06
CA GLU A 142 8.70 11.70 -1.91
C GLU A 142 8.29 11.16 -3.30
N ALA A 143 9.15 10.37 -3.93
CA ALA A 143 8.90 9.76 -5.24
C ALA A 143 7.68 8.82 -5.23
N MET A 144 7.35 8.17 -4.11
CA MET A 144 6.16 7.32 -3.99
C MET A 144 4.88 8.12 -4.21
N ASP A 145 4.76 9.28 -3.58
CA ASP A 145 3.54 10.08 -3.68
C ASP A 145 3.32 10.54 -5.12
N ASP A 146 4.38 10.98 -5.81
CA ASP A 146 4.33 11.39 -7.21
C ASP A 146 4.11 10.21 -8.17
N PHE A 147 4.75 9.06 -7.92
CA PHE A 147 4.55 7.82 -8.67
C PHE A 147 3.08 7.38 -8.66
N LEU A 148 2.46 7.38 -7.49
CA LEU A 148 1.06 6.97 -7.29
C LEU A 148 0.03 7.95 -7.90
N LEU A 149 0.41 9.20 -8.13
CA LEU A 149 -0.42 10.21 -8.77
C LEU A 149 -0.35 10.16 -10.31
N ASN A 150 0.81 9.77 -10.85
CA ASN A 150 1.10 9.84 -12.28
C ASN A 150 0.80 8.55 -13.05
N GLU A 151 0.75 7.39 -12.37
CA GLU A 151 0.57 6.10 -13.02
C GLU A 151 -0.81 5.44 -12.76
N ASP A 152 -1.42 4.93 -13.84
CA ASP A 152 -2.54 3.98 -13.77
C ASP A 152 -1.97 2.57 -13.48
N TYR A 153 -1.72 2.24 -12.22
CA TYR A 153 -1.32 0.88 -11.78
C TYR A 153 -2.53 -0.04 -11.50
#